data_AF-A0A349VP89-F1
#
_entry.id   AF-A0A349VP89-F1
#
_cell.length_a   1.000
_cell.length_b   1.000
_cell.length_c   1.000
_cell.angle_alpha   90.00
_cell.angle_beta   90.00
_cell.angle_gamma   90.00
#
_symmetry.space_group_name_H-M   'P 1'
#
loop_
_entity.id
_entity.type
_entity.pdbx_description
1 polymer ?
#
loop_
_entity_poly.entity_id
_entity_poly.type
_entity_poly.pdbx_seq_one_letter_code
_entity_poly.pdbx_strand_id
1 'polypeptide(L)' 'MERRDKINYYLDLAEVVAKRSTCLRRHYGAVIVKNDEVISTGYVGAPRGRVNCTDRGTCVREALQIPRGERYELCRSVHA' A
#
# COMPACT_ATOMS: atom_id res chain seq x y z
N MET A 1 12.34 -15.29 25.46
CA MET A 1 11.87 -14.58 24.25
C MET A 1 12.97 -14.63 23.22
N GLU A 2 12.71 -15.22 22.05
CA GLU A 2 13.68 -15.27 20.96
C GLU A 2 13.70 -13.92 20.22
N ARG A 3 14.88 -13.44 19.84
CA ARG A 3 15.02 -12.18 19.11
C ARG A 3 14.59 -12.39 17.66
N ARG A 4 13.67 -11.56 17.16
CA ARG A 4 13.23 -11.57 15.75
C ARG A 4 14.43 -11.35 14.82
N ASP A 5 14.53 -12.15 13.76
CA ASP A 5 15.53 -11.91 12.71
C ASP A 5 15.17 -10.67 11.88
N LYS A 6 16.17 -10.11 11.20
CA LYS A 6 16.01 -8.84 10.50
C LYS A 6 15.05 -8.93 9.32
N ILE A 7 15.07 -10.02 8.55
CA ILE A 7 14.23 -10.16 7.36
C ILE A 7 12.77 -10.15 7.78
N ASN A 8 12.40 -10.99 8.74
CA ASN A 8 11.03 -11.03 9.24
C ASN A 8 10.65 -9.74 9.97
N TYR A 9 11.57 -9.09 10.69
CA TYR A 9 11.32 -7.76 11.25
C TYR A 9 10.93 -6.73 10.18
N TYR A 10 11.64 -6.66 9.05
CA TYR A 10 11.31 -5.73 7.97
C TYR A 10 10.01 -6.09 7.25
N LEU A 11 9.72 -7.39 7.08
CA LEU A 11 8.45 -7.85 6.53
C LEU A 11 7.27 -7.54 7.45
N ASP A 12 7.42 -7.72 8.76
CA ASP A 12 6.40 -7.34 9.75
C ASP A 12 6.14 -5.82 9.68
N LEU A 13 7.19 -5.00 9.53
CA LEU A 13 7.04 -3.56 9.33
C LEU A 13 6.25 -3.26 8.05
N ALA A 14 6.56 -3.92 6.93
CA ALA A 14 5.83 -3.74 5.68
C ALA A 14 4.34 -4.13 5.84
N GLU A 15 4.06 -5.22 6.56
CA GLU A 15 2.68 -5.64 6.86
C GLU A 15 1.94 -4.60 7.72
N VAL A 16 2.59 -4.07 8.77
CA VAL A 16 2.01 -3.02 9.62
C VAL A 16 1.75 -1.76 8.81
N VAL A 17 2.67 -1.35 7.95
CA VAL A 17 2.51 -0.19 7.06
C VAL A 17 1.34 -0.41 6.09
N ALA A 18 1.18 -1.61 5.53
CA ALA A 18 0.08 -1.96 4.63
C ALA A 18 -1.31 -1.76 5.28
N LYS A 19 -1.42 -1.84 6.60
CA LYS A 19 -2.68 -1.60 7.34
C LYS A 19 -3.16 -0.14 7.25
N ARG A 20 -2.29 0.79 6.84
CA ARG A 20 -2.67 2.18 6.53
C ARG A 20 -3.23 2.38 5.12
N SER A 21 -3.25 1.33 4.29
CA SER A 21 -3.77 1.38 2.91
C SER A 21 -5.20 1.92 2.87
N THR A 22 -5.48 2.76 1.87
CA THR A 22 -6.80 3.35 1.65
C THR A 22 -7.44 2.92 0.32
N CYS A 23 -6.94 1.82 -0.25
CA CYS A 23 -7.51 1.14 -1.41
C CYS A 23 -8.48 0.04 -0.98
N LEU A 24 -9.65 -0.04 -1.63
CA LEU A 24 -10.66 -1.05 -1.32
C LEU A 24 -10.32 -2.45 -1.87
N ARG A 25 -9.41 -2.55 -2.84
CA ARG A 25 -9.13 -3.80 -3.57
C ARG A 25 -7.95 -4.58 -3.04
N ARG A 26 -6.88 -3.88 -2.67
CA ARG A 26 -5.55 -4.45 -2.38
C ARG A 26 -4.82 -3.57 -1.38
N HIS A 27 -4.21 -4.21 -0.39
CA HIS A 27 -3.41 -3.57 0.64
C HIS A 27 -1.96 -4.02 0.46
N TYR A 28 -1.10 -3.09 0.07
CA TYR A 28 0.34 -3.32 0.00
C TYR A 28 1.05 -2.32 0.89
N GLY A 29 2.16 -2.77 1.46
CA GLY A 29 3.08 -1.95 2.23
C GLY A 29 4.50 -2.23 1.75
N ALA A 30 5.33 -1.19 1.80
CA ALA A 30 6.72 -1.24 1.40
C ALA A 30 7.59 -0.55 2.45
N VAL A 31 8.81 -1.05 2.60
CA VAL A 31 9.84 -0.50 3.48
C VAL A 31 11.14 -0.45 2.68
N ILE A 32 11.80 0.70 2.67
CA ILE A 32 13.14 0.86 2.11
C ILE A 32 14.13 0.87 3.27
N VAL A 33 15.05 -0.10 3.26
CA VAL A 33 16.08 -0.27 4.29
C VAL A 33 17.46 -0.05 3.68
N LYS A 34 18.31 0.70 4.38
CA LYS A 34 19.73 0.89 4.02
C LYS A 34 20.57 0.85 5.30
N ASN A 35 21.64 0.06 5.28
CA ASN A 35 22.52 -0.12 6.45
C ASN A 35 21.76 -0.51 7.73
N ASP A 36 20.81 -1.45 7.60
CA ASP A 36 19.88 -1.89 8.65
C ASP A 36 18.94 -0.81 9.23
N GLU A 37 18.90 0.38 8.65
CA GLU A 37 18.02 1.49 9.04
C GLU A 37 16.85 1.64 8.07
N VAL A 38 15.64 1.87 8.60
CA VAL A 38 14.46 2.16 7.79
C VAL A 38 14.52 3.61 7.30
N ILE A 39 14.68 3.79 6.00
CA ILE A 39 14.80 5.10 5.35
C ILE A 39 13.41 5.67 5.01
N SER A 40 12.51 4.82 4.56
CA SER A 40 11.14 5.22 4.21
C SER A 40 10.17 4.05 4.26
N THR A 41 8.89 4.38 4.37
CA THR A 41 7.78 3.44 4.29
C THR A 41 6.71 3.96 3.32
N GLY A 42 5.97 3.05 2.71
CA GLY A 42 4.94 3.36 1.73
C GLY A 42 3.75 2.41 1.85
N TYR A 43 2.55 2.91 1.61
CA TYR A 43 1.33 2.11 1.51
C TYR A 43 0.48 2.58 0.34
N VAL A 44 -0.40 1.71 -0.15
CA VAL A 44 -1.30 2.04 -1.26
C VAL A 44 -2.31 3.10 -0.85
N GLY A 45 -2.39 4.21 -1.58
CA GLY A 45 -3.32 5.29 -1.26
C GLY A 45 -3.47 6.31 -2.37
N ALA A 46 -4.46 7.19 -2.25
CA ALA A 46 -4.58 8.32 -3.19
C ALA A 46 -3.40 9.28 -3.00
N PRO A 47 -2.97 10.01 -4.05
CA PRO A 47 -1.99 11.08 -3.91
C PRO A 47 -2.40 12.07 -2.82
N ARG A 48 -1.41 12.68 -2.17
CA ARG A 48 -1.65 13.68 -1.11
C ARG A 48 -2.62 14.76 -1.59
N GLY A 49 -3.57 15.12 -0.73
CA GLY A 49 -4.62 16.10 -1.04
C GLY A 49 -5.79 15.58 -1.90
N ARG A 50 -5.78 14.30 -2.30
CA ARG A 50 -6.90 13.66 -3.00
C ARG A 50 -7.66 12.76 -2.05
N VAL A 51 -8.98 12.72 -2.21
CA VAL A 51 -9.87 11.85 -1.43
C VAL A 51 -9.55 10.37 -1.69
N ASN A 52 -9.46 9.57 -0.64
CA ASN A 52 -9.16 8.14 -0.77
C ASN A 52 -10.34 7.34 -1.33
N CYS A 53 -10.08 6.08 -1.71
CA CYS A 53 -11.16 5.16 -2.10
C CYS A 53 -12.03 4.78 -0.89
N THR A 54 -11.42 4.59 0.28
CA THR A 54 -12.13 4.36 1.57
C THR A 54 -13.05 5.52 1.93
N ASP A 55 -12.57 6.77 1.81
CA ASP A 55 -13.37 7.96 2.17
C ASP A 55 -14.60 8.13 1.25
N ARG A 56 -14.51 7.68 0.00
CA ARG A 56 -15.61 7.71 -0.98
C ARG A 56 -16.51 6.49 -0.92
N GLY A 57 -16.08 5.41 -0.28
CA GLY A 57 -16.75 4.11 -0.31
C GLY A 57 -16.83 3.46 -1.70
N THR A 58 -16.02 3.90 -2.69
CA THR A 58 -16.06 3.34 -4.04
C THR A 58 -14.70 3.34 -4.75
N CYS A 59 -14.48 2.35 -5.61
CA CYS A 59 -13.34 2.25 -6.51
C CYS A 59 -13.81 2.25 -7.97
N VAL A 60 -13.31 3.21 -8.77
CA VAL A 60 -13.63 3.32 -10.21
C VAL A 60 -13.31 2.02 -10.96
N ARG A 61 -12.21 1.36 -10.59
CA ARG A 61 -11.79 0.11 -11.24
C ARG A 61 -12.71 -1.07 -10.94
N GLU A 62 -13.31 -1.12 -9.75
CA GLU A 62 -14.31 -2.16 -9.41
C GLU A 62 -15.64 -1.86 -10.10
N ALA A 63 -16.10 -0.60 -10.05
CA ALA A 63 -17.34 -0.18 -10.69
C ALA A 63 -17.34 -0.46 -12.20
N LEU A 64 -16.19 -0.29 -12.86
CA LEU A 64 -16.02 -0.54 -14.30
C LEU A 64 -15.52 -1.96 -14.63
N GLN A 65 -15.40 -2.86 -13.64
CA GLN A 65 -14.95 -4.25 -13.83
C GLN A 65 -13.63 -4.37 -14.62
N ILE A 66 -12.68 -3.46 -14.36
CA ILE A 66 -11.44 -3.38 -15.14
C ILE A 66 -10.53 -4.60 -14.83
N PRO A 67 -10.10 -5.36 -15.86
CA PRO A 67 -9.17 -6.46 -15.68
C PRO A 67 -7.85 -6.07 -14.99
N ARG A 68 -7.19 -7.07 -14.44
CA ARG A 68 -5.84 -6.96 -13.88
C ARG A 68 -4.84 -6.73 -15.03
N GLY A 69 -3.87 -5.84 -14.81
CA GLY A 69 -2.86 -5.50 -15.83
C GLY A 69 -3.29 -4.40 -16.81
N GLU A 70 -4.52 -3.89 -16.72
CA GLU A 70 -5.06 -2.93 -17.70
C GLU A 70 -5.49 -1.59 -17.06
N ARG A 71 -5.47 -0.54 -17.89
CA ARG A 71 -6.04 0.80 -17.63
C ARG A 71 -5.61 1.43 -16.30
N TYR A 72 -4.32 1.40 -15.98
CA TYR A 72 -3.78 1.92 -14.71
C TYR A 72 -3.95 3.43 -14.56
N GLU A 73 -4.05 4.16 -15.66
CA GLU A 73 -4.36 5.59 -15.70
C GLU A 73 -5.72 5.93 -15.06
N LEU A 74 -6.64 4.95 -14.97
CA LEU A 74 -7.93 5.10 -14.28
C LEU A 74 -7.84 4.83 -12.77
N CYS A 75 -6.71 4.30 -12.29
CA CYS A 75 -6.50 4.04 -10.86
C CYS A 75 -6.24 5.35 -10.12
N ARG A 76 -7.00 5.59 -9.06
CA ARG A 76 -6.76 6.73 -8.18
C ARG A 76 -5.59 6.49 -7.22
N SER A 77 -5.41 5.24 -6.79
CA SER A 77 -4.39 4.88 -5.83
C SER A 77 -3.03 4.72 -6.49
N VAL A 78 -2.00 5.22 -5.82
CA VAL A 78 -0.59 4.97 -6.11
C VAL A 78 -0.15 3.74 -5.32
N HIS A 79 0.79 2.97 -5.87
CA HIS A 79 1.38 1.84 -5.17
C HIS A 79 2.24 2.27 -3.97
N ALA A 80 2.44 1.32 -3.06
CA ALA A 80 3.36 1.43 -1.94
C ALA A 80 4.81 1.59 -2.43
#